data_AF-A0A618A1B6-F1
#
_entry.id   AF-A0A618A1B6-F1
#
_cell.length_a   1.000
_cell.length_b   1.000
_cell.length_c   1.000
_cell.angle_alpha   90.00
_cell.angle_beta   90.00
_cell.angle_gamma   90.00
#
_symmetry.space_group_name_H-M   'P 1'
#
loop_
_entity.id
_entity.type
_entity.pdbx_description
1 polymer ?
#
loop_
_entity_poly.entity_id
_entity_poly.type
_entity_poly.pdbx_seq_one_letter_code
_entity_poly.pdbx_strand_id
1 'polypeptide(L)'
;MGKGGGKGHTPREAPDNLKSTQLLSVIDAISEGPIEGPVNGLQSVLVNQTPVVDRDGNTNIHGVKVVYRVGEQEQTPLEGFESSGAETVLGVQVKYDNPVTRTITAANIDRLRFTFGVQSLVEANSKGDRNPTSVRLQIHLERYGQWVVEKEITITGKTTTQYLASVIVDNLPPRPFGIRMVRVTADSTTDQLQNNTVWSSYTEIIDVRQRYPNTAVIGLQVESEQFGSQQVTRNYHFFGRIIHVPSNYDPVARTYSGIWDGTFKPAYSNNPAWCLWDVLTHPRYGMGQRIGAADVDRWALYAIGQYCDQMVPDGFGGTEPRMTFNAYLAQQRKAWDVLTDFCSAMRCMPVWNGQMMTFVQDRPSDTVWTYTRSNVVMPDEGTPFRYSFSARKDRHNAVEVNWIDPDNG
;
A
#
# COMPACT_ATOMS: atom_id res chain seq x y z
N MET A 1 61.24 -33.21 40.73
CA MET A 1 61.30 -32.63 39.36
C MET A 1 59.88 -32.30 38.92
N GLY A 2 59.42 -31.07 39.15
CA GLY A 2 58.11 -30.61 38.66
C GLY A 2 58.30 -29.87 37.34
N LYS A 3 57.85 -30.47 36.23
CA LYS A 3 57.84 -29.82 34.91
C LYS A 3 56.71 -28.80 34.85
N GLY A 4 57.05 -27.58 34.47
CA GLY A 4 56.18 -26.41 34.45
C GLY A 4 54.96 -26.58 33.54
N GLY A 5 53.81 -26.14 34.05
CA GLY A 5 52.57 -26.01 33.29
C GLY A 5 52.68 -24.86 32.29
N GLY A 6 52.56 -25.19 31.01
CA GLY A 6 52.33 -24.19 29.97
C GLY A 6 50.96 -23.54 30.16
N LYS A 7 50.90 -22.21 30.14
CA LYS A 7 49.65 -21.46 30.09
C LYS A 7 48.83 -21.94 28.89
N GLY A 8 47.67 -22.55 29.15
CA GLY A 8 46.73 -22.94 28.11
C GLY A 8 46.21 -21.70 27.38
N HIS A 9 46.26 -21.71 26.05
CA HIS A 9 45.66 -20.68 25.20
C HIS A 9 44.14 -20.80 25.28
N THR A 10 43.45 -19.71 25.60
CA THR A 10 41.98 -19.65 25.55
C THR A 10 41.57 -19.23 24.14
N PRO A 11 40.81 -20.07 23.41
CA PRO A 11 40.33 -19.73 22.07
C PRO A 11 39.57 -18.42 22.04
N ARG A 12 39.87 -17.56 21.05
CA ARG A 12 39.21 -16.27 20.84
C ARG A 12 38.31 -16.32 19.62
N GLU A 13 37.09 -15.82 19.76
CA GLU A 13 36.17 -15.63 18.65
C GLU A 13 36.15 -14.14 18.24
N ALA A 14 36.50 -13.84 16.98
CA ALA A 14 36.29 -12.51 16.44
C ALA A 14 34.79 -12.21 16.31
N PRO A 15 34.35 -10.95 16.46
CA PRO A 15 32.96 -10.57 16.26
C PRO A 15 32.57 -10.70 14.78
N ASP A 16 31.31 -11.04 14.53
CA ASP A 16 30.77 -11.04 13.17
C ASP A 16 30.61 -9.59 12.69
N ASN A 17 31.10 -9.29 11.48
CA ASN A 17 31.23 -7.92 10.97
C ASN A 17 30.68 -7.70 9.55
N LEU A 18 30.07 -8.73 8.96
CA LEU A 18 29.39 -8.65 7.68
C LEU A 18 27.90 -8.45 7.91
N LYS A 19 27.33 -7.36 7.37
CA LYS A 19 25.91 -7.01 7.51
C LYS A 19 25.26 -6.83 6.15
N SER A 20 24.16 -7.57 5.92
CA SER A 20 23.41 -7.54 4.66
C SER A 20 22.63 -6.24 4.55
N THR A 21 23.00 -5.37 3.61
CA THR A 21 22.28 -4.14 3.27
C THR A 21 21.49 -4.36 1.97
N GLN A 22 20.38 -5.08 2.05
CA GLN A 22 19.42 -5.14 0.94
C GLN A 22 18.46 -3.95 1.07
N LEU A 23 17.96 -3.47 -0.06
CA LEU A 23 17.01 -2.37 -0.10
C LEU A 23 15.70 -2.88 -0.67
N LEU A 24 14.65 -2.87 0.13
CA LEU A 24 13.29 -3.11 -0.33
C LEU A 24 12.82 -1.84 -1.04
N SER A 25 12.32 -1.96 -2.27
CA SER A 25 11.76 -0.86 -3.05
C SER A 25 10.42 -1.31 -3.61
N VAL A 26 9.32 -0.69 -3.17
CA VAL A 26 7.95 -1.05 -3.55
C VAL A 26 7.18 0.20 -3.98
N ILE A 27 6.28 0.03 -4.95
CA ILE A 27 5.27 1.03 -5.30
C ILE A 27 3.91 0.39 -5.02
N ASP A 28 3.12 1.00 -4.15
CA ASP A 28 1.75 0.59 -3.84
C ASP A 28 0.76 1.60 -4.45
N ALA A 29 -0.34 1.09 -5.02
CA ALA A 29 -1.47 1.92 -5.44
C ALA A 29 -2.40 2.15 -4.23
N ILE A 30 -2.70 3.41 -3.93
CA ILE A 30 -3.55 3.80 -2.80
C ILE A 30 -5.03 3.82 -3.22
N SER A 31 -5.34 4.61 -4.25
CA SER A 31 -6.70 4.78 -4.75
C SER A 31 -6.69 5.49 -6.11
N GLU A 32 -7.88 5.66 -6.68
CA GLU A 32 -8.08 6.65 -7.74
C GLU A 32 -7.85 8.06 -7.16
N GLY A 33 -7.23 8.96 -7.93
CA GLY A 33 -6.92 10.35 -7.55
C GLY A 33 -7.66 11.41 -8.39
N PRO A 34 -7.61 12.70 -8.00
CA PRO A 34 -6.77 13.26 -6.96
C PRO A 34 -7.27 12.96 -5.54
N ILE A 35 -6.36 12.69 -4.61
CA ILE A 35 -6.61 12.61 -3.17
C ILE A 35 -5.99 13.81 -2.45
N GLU A 36 -6.43 14.12 -1.24
CA GLU A 36 -5.83 15.20 -0.44
C GLU A 36 -4.40 14.86 0.01
N GLY A 37 -4.13 13.58 0.29
CA GLY A 37 -2.80 13.07 0.64
C GLY A 37 -2.69 12.52 2.07
N PRO A 38 -1.48 12.40 2.61
CA PRO A 38 -1.26 11.81 3.94
C PRO A 38 -1.79 12.72 5.05
N VAL A 39 -2.51 12.13 6.01
CA VAL A 39 -3.11 12.87 7.13
C VAL A 39 -2.08 13.62 7.97
N ASN A 40 -0.95 12.97 8.28
CA ASN A 40 0.11 13.49 9.14
C ASN A 40 1.51 13.31 8.49
N GLY A 41 1.62 13.56 7.18
CA GLY A 41 2.89 13.46 6.47
C GLY A 41 3.52 12.05 6.59
N LEU A 42 4.80 11.96 6.99
CA LEU A 42 5.49 10.66 7.13
C LEU A 42 4.95 9.80 8.28
N GLN A 43 4.27 10.38 9.26
CA GLN A 43 3.65 9.60 10.35
C GLN A 43 2.51 8.72 9.81
N SER A 44 1.90 9.12 8.69
CA SER A 44 0.89 8.35 7.99
C SER A 44 1.44 7.13 7.25
N VAL A 45 2.75 6.91 7.24
CA VAL A 45 3.37 5.73 6.64
C VAL A 45 3.86 4.83 7.75
N LEU A 46 3.26 3.64 7.85
CA LEU A 46 3.59 2.65 8.85
C LEU A 46 4.25 1.45 8.19
N VAL A 47 5.37 1.03 8.76
CA VAL A 47 6.10 -0.18 8.37
C VAL A 47 6.07 -1.12 9.56
N ASN A 48 5.54 -2.34 9.38
CA ASN A 48 5.29 -3.27 10.48
C ASN A 48 4.50 -2.63 11.65
N GLN A 49 3.43 -1.89 11.31
CA GLN A 49 2.59 -1.13 12.24
C GLN A 49 3.32 -0.05 13.05
N THR A 50 4.56 0.28 12.68
CA THR A 50 5.33 1.36 13.32
C THR A 50 5.39 2.56 12.38
N PRO A 51 4.92 3.75 12.80
CA PRO A 51 5.06 4.97 12.02
C PRO A 51 6.53 5.27 11.71
N VAL A 52 6.84 5.68 10.48
CA VAL A 52 8.22 6.02 10.06
C VAL A 52 8.80 7.15 10.93
N VAL A 53 7.97 8.12 11.29
CA VAL A 53 8.29 9.17 12.26
C VAL A 53 7.25 9.18 13.39
N ASP A 54 7.68 9.55 14.60
CA ASP A 54 6.78 9.71 15.75
C ASP A 54 5.96 11.02 15.66
N ARG A 55 5.15 11.28 16.70
CA ARG A 55 4.32 12.49 16.81
C ARG A 55 5.15 13.78 16.95
N ASP A 56 6.37 13.68 17.45
CA ASP A 56 7.29 14.80 17.68
C ASP A 56 8.21 15.05 16.47
N GLY A 57 8.12 14.21 15.43
CA GLY A 57 8.90 14.27 14.20
C GLY A 57 10.24 13.53 14.26
N ASN A 58 10.53 12.78 15.33
CA ASN A 58 11.73 11.95 15.39
C ASN A 58 11.55 10.70 14.51
N THR A 59 12.63 10.29 13.87
CA THR A 59 12.64 9.11 12.99
C THR A 59 12.65 7.84 13.84
N ASN A 60 11.59 7.03 13.73
CA ASN A 60 11.56 5.68 14.32
C ASN A 60 12.29 4.66 13.45
N ILE A 61 12.26 4.87 12.13
CA ILE A 61 12.79 3.94 11.14
C ILE A 61 13.74 4.70 10.22
N HIS A 62 15.05 4.46 10.36
CA HIS A 62 16.07 5.16 9.57
C HIS A 62 16.15 4.59 8.14
N GLY A 63 16.75 5.32 7.21
CA GLY A 63 16.95 4.81 5.84
C GLY A 63 15.66 4.60 5.06
N VAL A 64 14.53 5.17 5.51
CA VAL A 64 13.27 5.12 4.78
C VAL A 64 13.18 6.30 3.83
N LYS A 65 12.93 6.02 2.55
CA LYS A 65 12.56 7.03 1.55
C LYS A 65 11.12 6.79 1.10
N VAL A 66 10.29 7.81 1.27
CA VAL A 66 8.90 7.82 0.82
C VAL A 66 8.74 8.88 -0.25
N VAL A 67 8.11 8.52 -1.37
CA VAL A 67 7.67 9.47 -2.40
C VAL A 67 6.25 9.10 -2.77
N TYR A 68 5.32 10.05 -2.80
CA TYR A 68 3.94 9.78 -3.21
C TYR A 68 3.48 10.72 -4.31
N ARG A 69 2.42 10.32 -5.00
CA ARG A 69 1.66 11.16 -5.92
C ARG A 69 0.19 11.05 -5.54
N VAL A 70 -0.49 12.20 -5.54
CA VAL A 70 -1.91 12.29 -5.17
C VAL A 70 -2.84 11.81 -6.27
N GLY A 71 -2.32 11.46 -7.46
CA GLY A 71 -3.14 10.94 -8.55
C GLY A 71 -3.80 12.02 -9.41
N GLU A 72 -3.16 13.16 -9.62
CA GLU A 72 -3.61 14.12 -10.64
C GLU A 72 -3.46 13.54 -12.07
N GLN A 73 -4.21 14.11 -13.02
CA GLN A 73 -4.08 13.77 -14.45
C GLN A 73 -2.66 14.09 -14.95
N GLU A 74 -2.16 15.27 -14.60
CA GLU A 74 -0.77 15.67 -14.85
C GLU A 74 0.04 15.45 -13.57
N GLN A 75 0.81 14.37 -13.53
CA GLN A 75 1.71 14.11 -12.40
C GLN A 75 3.09 13.66 -12.88
N THR A 76 4.11 14.03 -12.11
CA THR A 76 5.49 13.63 -12.39
C THR A 76 5.72 12.17 -12.00
N PRO A 77 6.66 11.45 -12.65
CA PRO A 77 7.08 10.13 -12.23
C PRO A 77 7.56 10.11 -10.76
N LEU A 78 7.49 8.95 -10.10
CA LEU A 78 8.02 8.75 -8.76
C LEU A 78 9.56 8.74 -8.78
N GLU A 79 10.18 9.81 -8.27
CA GLU A 79 11.64 9.96 -8.26
C GLU A 79 12.32 8.93 -7.36
N GLY A 80 13.27 8.17 -7.90
CA GLY A 80 13.93 7.06 -7.21
C GLY A 80 13.18 5.72 -7.31
N PHE A 81 12.02 5.69 -7.95
CA PHE A 81 11.26 4.48 -8.29
C PHE A 81 11.18 4.29 -9.81
N GLU A 82 12.27 4.63 -10.49
CA GLU A 82 12.36 4.65 -11.95
C GLU A 82 12.70 3.28 -12.53
N SER A 83 12.54 2.21 -11.75
CA SER A 83 12.99 0.88 -12.12
C SER A 83 12.01 -0.20 -11.68
N SER A 84 11.56 -1.05 -12.60
CA SER A 84 10.76 -2.25 -12.31
C SER A 84 11.67 -3.48 -12.36
N GLY A 85 11.61 -4.34 -11.35
CA GLY A 85 12.45 -5.53 -11.24
C GLY A 85 11.66 -6.82 -11.28
N ALA A 86 12.06 -7.78 -12.12
CA ALA A 86 11.60 -9.17 -12.08
C ALA A 86 12.71 -10.05 -11.49
N GLU A 87 12.48 -10.63 -10.31
CA GLU A 87 13.48 -11.47 -9.63
C GLU A 87 13.35 -12.94 -10.02
N THR A 88 14.47 -13.56 -10.37
CA THR A 88 14.60 -15.01 -10.54
C THR A 88 15.46 -15.59 -9.42
N VAL A 89 14.84 -16.40 -8.56
CA VAL A 89 15.52 -17.11 -7.47
C VAL A 89 16.29 -18.31 -8.01
N LEU A 90 17.55 -18.44 -7.60
CA LEU A 90 18.45 -19.54 -7.97
C LEU A 90 18.78 -20.44 -6.78
N GLY A 91 19.30 -19.86 -5.69
CA GLY A 91 19.72 -20.58 -4.49
C GLY A 91 20.85 -21.60 -4.72
N VAL A 92 21.70 -21.41 -5.73
CA VAL A 92 22.71 -22.39 -6.14
C VAL A 92 24.08 -22.07 -5.54
N GLN A 93 24.77 -23.10 -5.03
CA GLN A 93 26.15 -22.95 -4.58
C GLN A 93 27.09 -22.72 -5.77
N VAL A 94 27.92 -21.68 -5.69
CA VAL A 94 28.98 -21.44 -6.69
C VAL A 94 30.27 -22.10 -6.19
N LYS A 95 30.88 -22.96 -7.00
CA LYS A 95 32.12 -23.67 -6.67
C LYS A 95 33.27 -23.18 -7.55
N TYR A 96 34.50 -23.41 -7.12
CA TYR A 96 35.69 -22.95 -7.85
C TYR A 96 35.77 -23.55 -9.26
N ASP A 97 35.61 -24.87 -9.39
CA ASP A 97 35.70 -25.56 -10.68
C ASP A 97 34.40 -25.55 -11.50
N ASN A 98 33.28 -25.15 -10.89
CA ASN A 98 31.95 -25.22 -11.52
C ASN A 98 31.25 -23.85 -11.47
N PRO A 99 31.51 -22.96 -12.45
CA PRO A 99 30.83 -21.69 -12.54
C PRO A 99 29.36 -21.88 -12.92
N VAL A 100 28.48 -21.06 -12.35
CA VAL A 100 27.03 -21.14 -12.60
C VAL A 100 26.68 -20.19 -13.72
N THR A 101 25.98 -20.67 -14.75
CA THR A 101 25.59 -19.88 -15.94
C THR A 101 24.07 -19.83 -16.09
N ARG A 102 23.53 -18.69 -16.53
CA ARG A 102 22.13 -18.49 -16.93
C ARG A 102 22.07 -17.69 -18.23
N THR A 103 20.95 -17.76 -18.93
CA THR A 103 20.72 -16.99 -20.17
C THR A 103 19.63 -15.98 -19.93
N ILE A 104 19.92 -14.74 -20.29
CA ILE A 104 18.95 -13.65 -20.27
C ILE A 104 18.30 -13.56 -21.64
N THR A 105 16.96 -13.56 -21.64
CA THR A 105 16.14 -13.51 -22.85
C THR A 105 15.19 -12.31 -22.88
N ALA A 106 14.97 -11.66 -21.74
CA ALA A 106 14.09 -10.50 -21.64
C ALA A 106 14.58 -9.35 -22.53
N ALA A 107 13.73 -8.91 -23.46
CA ALA A 107 14.11 -7.95 -24.49
C ALA A 107 14.39 -6.54 -23.94
N ASN A 108 13.64 -6.13 -22.91
CA ASN A 108 13.54 -4.73 -22.47
C ASN A 108 14.14 -4.51 -21.08
N ILE A 109 15.31 -5.08 -20.78
CA ILE A 109 15.99 -4.85 -19.50
C ILE A 109 17.13 -3.85 -19.66
N ASP A 110 17.29 -2.94 -18.73
CA ASP A 110 18.35 -1.94 -18.73
C ASP A 110 19.50 -2.37 -17.82
N ARG A 111 19.19 -3.02 -16.70
CA ARG A 111 20.18 -3.42 -15.69
C ARG A 111 19.90 -4.82 -15.14
N LEU A 112 20.94 -5.47 -14.62
CA LEU A 112 20.85 -6.71 -13.86
C LEU A 112 21.37 -6.47 -12.45
N ARG A 113 20.59 -6.88 -11.45
CA ARG A 113 21.07 -6.98 -10.07
C ARG A 113 21.38 -8.42 -9.76
N PHE A 114 22.60 -8.72 -9.31
CA PHE A 114 23.00 -10.04 -8.86
C PHE A 114 22.99 -10.05 -7.34
N THR A 115 22.26 -10.98 -6.72
CA THR A 115 22.25 -11.18 -5.27
C THR A 115 22.99 -12.46 -4.93
N PHE A 116 24.10 -12.35 -4.20
CA PHE A 116 25.00 -13.46 -3.91
C PHE A 116 25.68 -13.27 -2.56
N GLY A 117 26.34 -14.30 -2.05
CA GLY A 117 27.11 -14.16 -0.84
C GLY A 117 27.61 -15.49 -0.31
N VAL A 118 27.64 -15.64 1.01
CA VAL A 118 28.22 -16.78 1.71
C VAL A 118 27.25 -17.31 2.75
N GLN A 119 27.21 -18.63 2.95
CA GLN A 119 26.41 -19.24 4.02
C GLN A 119 27.05 -19.06 5.40
N SER A 120 28.39 -19.04 5.43
CA SER A 120 29.25 -18.75 6.57
C SER A 120 30.62 -18.36 6.02
N LEU A 121 31.32 -17.47 6.72
CA LEU A 121 32.67 -17.04 6.38
C LEU A 121 33.50 -17.01 7.66
N VAL A 122 34.27 -18.06 7.93
CA VAL A 122 35.12 -18.15 9.12
C VAL A 122 36.28 -19.10 8.87
N GLU A 123 37.44 -18.76 9.42
CA GLU A 123 38.61 -19.63 9.46
C GLU A 123 39.00 -19.93 10.91
N ALA A 124 38.99 -21.20 11.29
CA ALA A 124 39.43 -21.70 12.58
C ALA A 124 40.90 -22.10 12.50
N ASN A 125 41.75 -21.55 13.38
CA ASN A 125 43.14 -21.98 13.46
C ASN A 125 43.31 -23.23 14.35
N SER A 126 44.49 -23.83 14.33
CA SER A 126 44.84 -25.01 15.14
C SER A 126 44.79 -24.80 16.66
N LYS A 127 44.60 -23.55 17.12
CA LYS A 127 44.43 -23.17 18.53
C LYS A 127 42.96 -22.90 18.90
N GLY A 128 42.03 -23.11 17.97
CA GLY A 128 40.60 -22.91 18.15
C GLY A 128 40.11 -21.47 17.94
N ASP A 129 40.98 -20.52 17.57
CA ASP A 129 40.56 -19.14 17.31
C ASP A 129 39.78 -19.06 15.99
N ARG A 130 38.69 -18.30 15.99
CA ARG A 130 37.85 -18.06 14.81
C ARG A 130 38.13 -16.68 14.23
N ASN A 131 38.72 -16.65 13.05
CA ASN A 131 39.21 -15.45 12.39
C ASN A 131 38.37 -15.10 11.14
N PRO A 132 38.34 -13.80 10.76
CA PRO A 132 37.83 -13.37 9.47
C PRO A 132 38.59 -14.00 8.31
N THR A 133 37.91 -14.26 7.20
CA THR A 133 38.52 -14.72 5.96
C THR A 133 37.91 -13.98 4.77
N SER A 134 38.32 -14.33 3.54
CA SER A 134 37.83 -13.67 2.33
C SER A 134 37.55 -14.62 1.18
N VAL A 135 36.62 -14.22 0.33
CA VAL A 135 36.25 -14.93 -0.88
C VAL A 135 36.14 -13.95 -2.04
N ARG A 136 36.72 -14.30 -3.19
CA ARG A 136 36.58 -13.60 -4.46
C ARG A 136 35.58 -14.30 -5.39
N LEU A 137 34.66 -13.50 -5.91
CA LEU A 137 33.67 -13.85 -6.92
C LEU A 137 33.83 -12.91 -8.12
N GLN A 138 33.54 -13.41 -9.31
CA GLN A 138 33.48 -12.64 -10.55
C GLN A 138 32.11 -12.82 -11.20
N ILE A 139 31.56 -11.73 -11.72
CA ILE A 139 30.38 -11.72 -12.57
C ILE A 139 30.87 -11.54 -14.00
N HIS A 140 30.49 -12.48 -14.87
CA HIS A 140 30.83 -12.47 -16.28
C HIS A 140 29.56 -12.28 -17.11
N LEU A 141 29.70 -11.53 -18.20
CA LEU A 141 28.71 -11.43 -19.25
C LEU A 141 29.26 -12.02 -20.54
N GLU A 142 28.42 -12.74 -21.27
CA GLU A 142 28.75 -13.21 -22.61
C GLU A 142 28.64 -12.06 -23.61
N ARG A 143 29.75 -11.73 -24.27
CA ARG A 143 29.81 -10.73 -25.34
C ARG A 143 30.44 -11.39 -26.56
N TYR A 144 29.70 -11.42 -27.66
CA TYR A 144 30.19 -11.99 -28.93
C TYR A 144 30.72 -13.42 -28.78
N GLY A 145 30.07 -14.26 -27.96
CA GLY A 145 30.46 -15.66 -27.71
C GLY A 145 31.68 -15.82 -26.80
N GLN A 146 32.14 -14.76 -26.13
CA GLN A 146 33.24 -14.79 -25.15
C GLN A 146 32.77 -14.32 -23.78
N TRP A 147 33.30 -14.92 -22.72
CA TRP A 147 33.01 -14.52 -21.34
C TRP A 147 33.90 -13.36 -20.91
N VAL A 148 33.31 -12.20 -20.68
CA VAL A 148 34.01 -11.00 -20.20
C VAL A 148 33.72 -10.80 -18.72
N VAL A 149 34.77 -10.55 -17.92
CA VAL A 149 34.61 -10.17 -16.50
C VAL A 149 34.04 -8.77 -16.43
N GLU A 150 32.83 -8.64 -15.89
CA GLU A 150 32.12 -7.36 -15.76
C GLU A 150 32.34 -6.74 -14.37
N LYS A 151 32.34 -7.59 -13.33
CA LYS A 151 32.63 -7.18 -11.95
C LYS A 151 33.46 -8.23 -11.25
N GLU A 152 34.39 -7.77 -10.42
CA GLU A 152 35.11 -8.59 -9.46
C GLU A 152 34.76 -8.11 -8.05
N ILE A 153 34.41 -9.06 -7.17
CA ILE A 153 33.89 -8.79 -5.83
C ILE A 153 34.67 -9.61 -4.82
N THR A 154 35.12 -8.96 -3.75
CA THR A 154 35.75 -9.62 -2.60
C THR A 154 34.89 -9.41 -1.37
N ILE A 155 34.38 -10.49 -0.79
CA ILE A 155 33.70 -10.48 0.51
C ILE A 155 34.77 -10.79 1.55
N THR A 156 35.03 -9.88 2.48
CA THR A 156 36.01 -10.05 3.57
C THR A 156 35.36 -9.81 4.91
N GLY A 157 35.50 -10.76 5.83
CA GLY A 157 34.98 -10.61 7.18
C GLY A 157 34.78 -11.95 7.86
N LYS A 158 34.08 -11.90 9.00
CA LYS A 158 33.59 -13.08 9.70
C LYS A 158 32.07 -13.03 9.77
N THR A 159 31.42 -14.13 9.43
CA THR A 159 30.01 -14.36 9.72
C THR A 159 29.79 -15.83 9.97
N THR A 160 29.01 -16.16 10.99
CA THR A 160 28.55 -17.54 11.27
C THR A 160 27.18 -17.84 10.67
N THR A 161 26.52 -16.82 10.09
CA THR A 161 25.22 -16.89 9.44
C THR A 161 25.31 -16.44 7.98
N GLN A 162 24.25 -16.69 7.21
CA GLN A 162 24.23 -16.33 5.80
C GLN A 162 24.35 -14.81 5.62
N TYR A 163 25.30 -14.41 4.79
CA TYR A 163 25.48 -13.03 4.35
C TYR A 163 25.21 -12.95 2.85
N LEU A 164 24.36 -12.00 2.44
CA LEU A 164 24.09 -11.68 1.05
C LEU A 164 24.47 -10.23 0.77
N ALA A 165 24.99 -10.00 -0.43
CA ALA A 165 25.27 -8.71 -1.02
C ALA A 165 24.60 -8.65 -2.40
N SER A 166 24.42 -7.45 -2.92
CA SER A 166 23.94 -7.28 -4.30
C SER A 166 24.78 -6.28 -5.09
N VAL A 167 24.94 -6.53 -6.39
CA VAL A 167 25.67 -5.65 -7.31
C VAL A 167 24.84 -5.44 -8.57
N ILE A 168 24.81 -4.21 -9.06
CA ILE A 168 24.12 -3.82 -10.30
C ILE A 168 25.11 -3.75 -11.46
N VAL A 169 24.66 -4.18 -12.62
CA VAL A 169 25.36 -4.15 -13.91
C VAL A 169 24.41 -3.54 -14.96
N ASP A 170 24.87 -2.54 -15.72
CA ASP A 170 24.05 -1.64 -16.54
C ASP A 170 24.46 -1.53 -18.03
N ASN A 171 25.56 -2.17 -18.44
CA ASN A 171 26.00 -2.22 -19.84
C ASN A 171 25.70 -3.58 -20.49
N LEU A 172 24.43 -3.93 -20.63
CA LEU A 172 24.04 -5.29 -21.02
C LEU A 172 24.29 -5.60 -22.52
N PRO A 173 24.77 -6.80 -22.89
CA PRO A 173 24.95 -7.22 -24.28
C PRO A 173 23.62 -7.30 -25.06
N PRO A 174 23.68 -7.38 -26.40
CA PRO A 174 22.52 -7.74 -27.21
C PRO A 174 21.93 -9.07 -26.76
N ARG A 175 20.59 -9.16 -26.77
CA ARG A 175 19.86 -10.32 -26.28
C ARG A 175 19.74 -11.37 -27.40
N PRO A 176 19.73 -12.67 -27.07
CA PRO A 176 20.00 -13.25 -25.75
C PRO A 176 21.51 -13.21 -25.43
N PHE A 177 21.84 -13.16 -24.14
CA PHE A 177 23.23 -13.27 -23.68
C PHE A 177 23.33 -14.13 -22.40
N GLY A 178 24.45 -14.82 -22.25
CA GLY A 178 24.79 -15.54 -21.03
C GLY A 178 25.25 -14.62 -19.90
N ILE A 179 24.85 -14.94 -18.68
CA ILE A 179 25.40 -14.41 -17.42
C ILE A 179 26.05 -15.57 -16.65
N ARG A 180 27.19 -15.32 -16.04
CA ARG A 180 27.91 -16.36 -15.30
C ARG A 180 28.54 -15.83 -14.04
N MET A 181 28.39 -16.56 -12.94
CA MET A 181 29.09 -16.29 -11.69
C MET A 181 30.21 -17.31 -11.50
N VAL A 182 31.42 -16.79 -11.29
CA VAL A 182 32.63 -17.58 -11.15
C VAL A 182 33.21 -17.33 -9.77
N ARG A 183 33.58 -18.40 -9.07
CA ARG A 183 34.32 -18.31 -7.81
C ARG A 183 35.81 -18.41 -8.11
N VAL A 184 36.59 -17.45 -7.63
CA VAL A 184 38.05 -17.39 -7.83
C VAL A 184 38.81 -17.96 -6.63
N THR A 185 38.24 -17.86 -5.42
CA THR A 185 38.85 -18.46 -4.23
C THR A 185 38.57 -19.97 -4.21
N ALA A 186 39.55 -20.80 -3.85
CA ALA A 186 39.37 -22.25 -3.75
C ALA A 186 38.22 -22.61 -2.79
N ASP A 187 37.53 -23.72 -3.10
CA ASP A 187 36.55 -24.31 -2.18
C ASP A 187 37.27 -24.83 -0.93
N SER A 188 36.57 -24.80 0.21
CA SER A 188 37.14 -25.38 1.42
C SER A 188 37.28 -26.90 1.31
N THR A 189 38.43 -27.41 1.75
CA THR A 189 38.71 -28.85 1.86
C THR A 189 38.69 -29.34 3.31
N THR A 190 38.46 -28.46 4.28
CA THR A 190 38.49 -28.78 5.72
C THR A 190 37.36 -28.08 6.48
N ASP A 191 36.94 -28.64 7.61
CA ASP A 191 35.94 -28.00 8.48
C ASP A 191 36.46 -26.72 9.16
N GLN A 192 37.78 -26.50 9.12
CA GLN A 192 38.43 -25.31 9.68
C GLN A 192 38.18 -24.06 8.82
N LEU A 193 37.91 -24.20 7.53
CA LEU A 193 37.58 -23.08 6.66
C LEU A 193 36.12 -23.23 6.20
N GLN A 194 35.28 -22.25 6.54
CA GLN A 194 33.93 -22.16 6.02
C GLN A 194 33.86 -20.97 5.08
N ASN A 195 33.59 -21.24 3.81
CA ASN A 195 33.56 -20.21 2.77
C ASN A 195 32.59 -20.57 1.64
N ASN A 196 31.51 -21.28 1.95
CA ASN A 196 30.52 -21.71 0.96
C ASN A 196 29.81 -20.51 0.35
N THR A 197 30.00 -20.30 -0.94
CA THR A 197 29.36 -19.22 -1.70
C THR A 197 28.06 -19.64 -2.35
N VAL A 198 27.08 -18.75 -2.34
CA VAL A 198 25.77 -18.95 -2.96
C VAL A 198 25.44 -17.81 -3.90
N TRP A 199 24.93 -18.14 -5.08
CA TRP A 199 24.18 -17.19 -5.91
C TRP A 199 22.70 -17.34 -5.57
N SER A 200 22.17 -16.36 -4.85
CA SER A 200 20.80 -16.38 -4.33
C SER A 200 19.78 -16.08 -5.44
N SER A 201 19.93 -14.98 -6.15
CA SER A 201 19.00 -14.56 -7.21
C SER A 201 19.67 -13.60 -8.20
N TYR A 202 18.99 -13.34 -9.32
CA TYR A 202 19.24 -12.17 -10.13
C TYR A 202 17.92 -11.47 -10.46
N THR A 203 17.95 -10.14 -10.55
CA THR A 203 16.80 -9.31 -10.88
C THR A 203 17.03 -8.63 -12.22
N GLU A 204 16.11 -8.85 -13.15
CA GLU A 204 16.00 -8.15 -14.42
C GLU A 204 15.32 -6.80 -14.18
N ILE A 205 16.07 -5.71 -14.35
CA ILE A 205 15.61 -4.35 -14.04
C ILE A 205 15.37 -3.57 -15.34
N ILE A 206 14.18 -3.01 -15.47
CA ILE A 206 13.78 -2.10 -16.54
C ILE A 206 13.74 -0.69 -15.96
N ASP A 207 14.56 0.22 -16.47
CA ASP A 207 14.57 1.63 -16.10
C ASP A 207 13.48 2.36 -16.88
N VAL A 208 12.30 2.41 -16.29
CA VAL A 208 11.14 3.03 -16.90
C VAL A 208 10.55 4.06 -15.94
N ARG A 209 10.53 5.31 -16.40
CA ARG A 209 9.85 6.42 -15.74
C ARG A 209 8.37 6.34 -16.00
N GLN A 210 7.64 5.63 -15.13
CA GLN A 210 6.19 5.57 -15.22
C GLN A 210 5.56 6.78 -14.57
N ARG A 211 4.58 7.35 -15.26
CA ARG A 211 3.55 8.21 -14.66
C ARG A 211 2.33 7.33 -14.42
N TYR A 212 1.59 7.61 -13.35
CA TYR A 212 0.35 6.90 -13.02
C TYR A 212 -0.85 7.85 -13.03
N PRO A 213 -1.22 8.44 -14.19
CA PRO A 213 -2.28 9.44 -14.26
C PRO A 213 -3.56 8.97 -13.57
N ASN A 214 -4.17 9.82 -12.74
CA ASN A 214 -5.41 9.52 -12.01
C ASN A 214 -5.31 8.41 -10.95
N THR A 215 -4.11 7.90 -10.65
CA THR A 215 -3.91 6.92 -9.59
C THR A 215 -3.00 7.52 -8.54
N ALA A 216 -3.49 7.57 -7.30
CA ALA A 216 -2.66 7.92 -6.16
C ALA A 216 -1.75 6.73 -5.84
N VAL A 217 -0.45 6.98 -5.80
CA VAL A 217 0.58 5.95 -5.61
C VAL A 217 1.58 6.40 -4.56
N ILE A 218 2.13 5.43 -3.83
CA ILE A 218 3.22 5.64 -2.88
C ILE A 218 4.38 4.69 -3.18
N GLY A 219 5.56 5.26 -3.37
CA GLY A 219 6.82 4.55 -3.40
C GLY A 219 7.44 4.54 -2.01
N LEU A 220 7.81 3.35 -1.53
CA LEU A 220 8.52 3.14 -0.27
C LEU A 220 9.83 2.39 -0.52
N GLN A 221 10.94 2.97 -0.06
CA GLN A 221 12.25 2.34 0.02
C GLN A 221 12.67 2.19 1.47
N VAL A 222 13.09 0.99 1.86
CA VAL A 222 13.47 0.66 3.23
C VAL A 222 14.73 -0.21 3.23
N GLU A 223 15.70 0.13 4.06
CA GLU A 223 16.88 -0.69 4.29
C GLU A 223 16.52 -1.94 5.10
N SER A 224 16.84 -3.12 4.57
CA SER A 224 16.48 -4.42 5.14
C SER A 224 17.17 -4.70 6.47
N GLU A 225 18.26 -3.99 6.80
CA GLU A 225 19.03 -4.21 8.05
C GLU A 225 18.15 -4.09 9.29
N GLN A 226 17.12 -3.23 9.24
CA GLN A 226 16.23 -2.98 10.38
C GLN A 226 15.18 -4.08 10.61
N PHE A 227 14.93 -4.93 9.61
CA PHE A 227 13.79 -5.87 9.63
C PHE A 227 14.21 -7.34 9.52
N GLY A 228 15.48 -7.63 9.27
CA GLY A 228 16.00 -8.98 9.17
C GLY A 228 15.28 -9.78 8.07
N SER A 229 14.89 -11.03 8.37
CA SER A 229 14.18 -11.93 7.45
C SER A 229 12.65 -11.83 7.52
N GLN A 230 12.08 -10.85 8.22
CA GLN A 230 10.63 -10.72 8.36
C GLN A 230 10.01 -10.08 7.11
N GLN A 231 8.82 -10.55 6.73
CA GLN A 231 8.03 -9.90 5.69
C GLN A 231 7.58 -8.52 6.17
N VAL A 232 7.94 -7.49 5.42
CA VAL A 232 7.62 -6.10 5.74
C VAL A 232 6.17 -5.78 5.36
N THR A 233 5.32 -5.50 6.34
CA THR A 233 3.97 -4.97 6.12
C THR A 233 4.00 -3.45 6.00
N ARG A 234 3.07 -2.90 5.21
CA ARG A 234 2.99 -1.46 4.91
C ARG A 234 1.55 -1.02 5.05
N ASN A 235 1.31 0.01 5.86
CA ASN A 235 0.00 0.58 6.10
C ASN A 235 0.08 2.10 5.89
N TYR A 236 -0.99 2.68 5.34
CA TYR A 236 -1.00 4.07 4.89
C TYR A 236 -2.26 4.78 5.40
N HIS A 237 -2.08 5.86 6.16
CA HIS A 237 -3.18 6.69 6.66
C HIS A 237 -3.34 7.97 5.83
N PHE A 238 -4.16 7.87 4.79
CA PHE A 238 -4.37 8.94 3.80
C PHE A 238 -5.81 9.44 3.84
N PHE A 239 -5.98 10.73 3.60
CA PHE A 239 -7.27 11.29 3.24
C PHE A 239 -7.67 10.78 1.86
N GLY A 240 -8.98 10.62 1.68
CA GLY A 240 -9.58 10.12 0.46
C GLY A 240 -9.54 11.13 -0.69
N ARG A 241 -10.42 10.88 -1.66
CA ARG A 241 -10.51 11.66 -2.90
C ARG A 241 -10.94 13.11 -2.67
N ILE A 242 -10.38 14.00 -3.48
CA ILE A 242 -10.92 15.34 -3.72
C ILE A 242 -12.11 15.17 -4.66
N ILE A 243 -13.29 15.55 -4.16
CA ILE A 243 -14.57 15.38 -4.85
C ILE A 243 -15.23 16.74 -5.09
N HIS A 244 -16.28 16.77 -5.90
CA HIS A 244 -17.09 17.96 -6.09
C HIS A 244 -18.05 18.17 -4.92
N VAL A 245 -17.85 19.24 -4.16
CA VAL A 245 -18.72 19.68 -3.07
C VAL A 245 -19.35 21.05 -3.36
N PRO A 246 -20.45 21.46 -2.71
CA PRO A 246 -21.04 22.78 -2.93
C PRO A 246 -20.03 23.90 -2.74
N SER A 247 -20.10 24.91 -3.61
CA SER A 247 -19.25 26.10 -3.56
C SER A 247 -19.22 26.77 -2.18
N ASN A 248 -20.36 26.74 -1.48
CA ASN A 248 -20.58 27.39 -0.20
C ASN A 248 -20.34 26.50 1.04
N TYR A 249 -19.90 25.25 0.85
CA TYR A 249 -19.62 24.29 1.91
C TYR A 249 -18.14 24.32 2.33
N ASP A 250 -17.88 24.32 3.63
CA ASP A 250 -16.57 24.07 4.22
C ASP A 250 -16.54 22.62 4.74
N PRO A 251 -15.78 21.72 4.10
CA PRO A 251 -15.74 20.30 4.48
C PRO A 251 -14.96 20.03 5.76
N VAL A 252 -14.07 20.94 6.19
CA VAL A 252 -13.31 20.81 7.43
C VAL A 252 -14.17 21.28 8.59
N ALA A 253 -14.74 22.47 8.48
CA ALA A 253 -15.62 23.02 9.51
C ALA A 253 -17.03 22.42 9.52
N ARG A 254 -17.41 21.68 8.46
CA ARG A 254 -18.75 21.10 8.28
C ARG A 254 -19.87 22.13 8.22
N THR A 255 -19.59 23.31 7.66
CA THR A 255 -20.54 24.43 7.63
C THR A 255 -20.90 24.87 6.22
N TYR A 256 -22.10 25.41 6.07
CA TYR A 256 -22.62 25.94 4.81
C TYR A 256 -22.89 27.43 4.99
N SER A 257 -22.34 28.26 4.12
CA SER A 257 -22.40 29.72 4.24
C SER A 257 -23.28 30.34 3.16
N GLY A 258 -24.25 31.18 3.54
CA GLY A 258 -25.16 31.81 2.58
C GLY A 258 -26.04 30.84 1.78
N ILE A 259 -26.65 31.35 0.71
CA ILE A 259 -27.49 30.57 -0.19
C ILE A 259 -26.61 29.92 -1.25
N TRP A 260 -26.76 28.61 -1.43
CA TRP A 260 -26.06 27.88 -2.47
C TRP A 260 -26.66 28.16 -3.86
N ASP A 261 -25.82 28.43 -4.84
CA ASP A 261 -26.20 28.75 -6.23
C ASP A 261 -26.24 27.52 -7.16
N GLY A 262 -25.98 26.32 -6.62
CA GLY A 262 -25.95 25.07 -7.37
C GLY A 262 -24.60 24.73 -8.02
N THR A 263 -23.56 25.55 -7.78
CA THR A 263 -22.19 25.34 -8.30
C THR A 263 -21.33 24.51 -7.36
N PHE A 264 -20.31 23.83 -7.89
CA PHE A 264 -19.43 22.95 -7.12
C PHE A 264 -17.98 23.45 -7.14
N LYS A 265 -17.23 23.10 -6.10
CA LYS A 265 -15.77 23.27 -6.01
C LYS A 265 -15.11 21.93 -5.66
N PRO A 266 -13.84 21.69 -6.07
CA PRO A 266 -13.10 20.52 -5.63
C PRO A 266 -12.67 20.67 -4.17
N ALA A 267 -12.95 19.68 -3.33
CA ALA A 267 -12.39 19.54 -1.99
C ALA A 267 -12.48 18.10 -1.49
N TYR A 268 -11.59 17.68 -0.59
CA TYR A 268 -11.80 16.45 0.17
C TYR A 268 -13.01 16.57 1.09
N SER A 269 -13.86 15.54 1.11
CA SER A 269 -14.93 15.41 2.08
C SER A 269 -15.27 13.94 2.31
N ASN A 270 -15.64 13.62 3.53
CA ASN A 270 -16.22 12.34 3.93
C ASN A 270 -17.70 12.50 4.35
N ASN A 271 -18.38 13.55 3.86
CA ASN A 271 -19.82 13.63 3.93
C ASN A 271 -20.43 12.66 2.89
N PRO A 272 -21.23 11.67 3.31
CA PRO A 272 -21.77 10.65 2.41
C PRO A 272 -22.59 11.19 1.24
N ALA A 273 -23.25 12.34 1.37
CA ALA A 273 -24.05 12.93 0.29
C ALA A 273 -23.17 13.33 -0.89
N TRP A 274 -22.02 13.95 -0.61
CA TRP A 274 -21.07 14.38 -1.62
C TRP A 274 -20.24 13.21 -2.15
N CYS A 275 -19.92 12.23 -1.32
CA CYS A 275 -19.33 10.97 -1.79
C CYS A 275 -20.28 10.24 -2.76
N LEU A 276 -21.59 10.24 -2.49
CA LEU A 276 -22.59 9.65 -3.39
C LEU A 276 -22.71 10.43 -4.70
N TRP A 277 -22.75 11.76 -4.65
CA TRP A 277 -22.72 12.62 -5.83
C TRP A 277 -21.54 12.29 -6.75
N ASP A 278 -20.35 12.14 -6.16
CA ASP A 278 -19.13 11.80 -6.89
C ASP A 278 -19.23 10.42 -7.55
N VAL A 279 -19.61 9.37 -6.81
CA VAL A 279 -19.75 8.01 -7.39
C VAL A 279 -20.82 7.95 -8.49
N LEU A 280 -21.89 8.73 -8.39
CA LEU A 280 -22.93 8.77 -9.42
C LEU A 280 -22.47 9.50 -10.68
N THR A 281 -21.75 10.60 -10.54
CA THR A 281 -21.46 11.51 -11.66
C THR A 281 -20.08 11.32 -12.27
N HIS A 282 -19.15 10.64 -11.59
CA HIS A 282 -17.78 10.49 -12.08
C HIS A 282 -17.71 9.49 -13.25
N PRO A 283 -17.14 9.86 -14.40
CA PRO A 283 -17.17 9.05 -15.63
C PRO A 283 -16.18 7.87 -15.64
N ARG A 284 -15.20 7.84 -14.72
CA ARG A 284 -14.10 6.85 -14.75
C ARG A 284 -14.36 5.62 -13.88
N TYR A 285 -14.67 5.83 -12.60
CA TYR A 285 -14.93 4.76 -11.62
C TYR A 285 -16.38 4.72 -11.15
N GLY A 286 -17.17 5.75 -11.48
CA GLY A 286 -18.54 5.91 -11.08
C GLY A 286 -19.53 5.57 -12.20
N MET A 287 -20.75 6.05 -12.04
CA MET A 287 -21.83 5.87 -13.01
C MET A 287 -21.93 7.01 -14.03
N GLY A 288 -20.96 7.92 -14.07
CA GLY A 288 -21.01 9.16 -14.86
C GLY A 288 -21.13 8.97 -16.37
N GLN A 289 -20.82 7.77 -16.89
CA GLN A 289 -21.04 7.43 -18.30
C GLN A 289 -22.51 7.18 -18.63
N ARG A 290 -23.35 6.91 -17.63
CA ARG A 290 -24.77 6.55 -17.77
C ARG A 290 -25.71 7.52 -17.07
N ILE A 291 -25.27 8.12 -15.96
CA ILE A 291 -26.02 9.08 -15.15
C ILE A 291 -25.21 10.37 -15.15
N GLY A 292 -25.70 11.39 -15.85
CA GLY A 292 -25.10 12.71 -15.83
C GLY A 292 -25.47 13.49 -14.57
N ALA A 293 -24.77 14.60 -14.31
CA ALA A 293 -25.10 15.50 -13.22
C ALA A 293 -26.54 16.07 -13.29
N ALA A 294 -27.11 16.15 -14.50
CA ALA A 294 -28.50 16.57 -14.71
C ALA A 294 -29.53 15.50 -14.29
N ASP A 295 -29.12 14.23 -14.23
CA ASP A 295 -29.97 13.10 -13.88
C ASP A 295 -30.01 12.85 -12.36
N VAL A 296 -29.30 13.66 -11.56
CA VAL A 296 -29.20 13.54 -10.10
C VAL A 296 -29.72 14.80 -9.43
N ASP A 297 -30.65 14.63 -8.49
CA ASP A 297 -31.22 15.73 -7.71
C ASP A 297 -30.22 16.27 -6.67
N ARG A 298 -29.40 17.21 -7.12
CA ARG A 298 -28.41 17.90 -6.27
C ARG A 298 -29.03 18.67 -5.10
N TRP A 299 -30.29 19.11 -5.22
CA TRP A 299 -30.95 19.89 -4.18
C TRP A 299 -31.41 19.00 -3.02
N ALA A 300 -31.93 17.81 -3.34
CA ALA A 300 -32.20 16.79 -2.34
C ALA A 300 -30.90 16.37 -1.62
N LEU A 301 -29.82 16.12 -2.36
CA LEU A 301 -28.51 15.78 -1.77
C LEU A 301 -27.94 16.92 -0.92
N TYR A 302 -28.17 18.19 -1.29
CA TYR A 302 -27.75 19.33 -0.47
C TYR A 302 -28.44 19.35 0.89
N ALA A 303 -29.76 19.15 0.93
CA ALA A 303 -30.50 19.07 2.20
C ALA A 303 -30.05 17.88 3.06
N ILE A 304 -29.78 16.74 2.44
CA ILE A 304 -29.26 15.53 3.10
C ILE A 304 -27.85 15.79 3.64
N GLY A 305 -26.98 16.41 2.84
CA GLY A 305 -25.61 16.76 3.23
C GLY A 305 -25.57 17.65 4.46
N GLN A 306 -26.43 18.69 4.51
CA GLN A 306 -26.58 19.53 5.69
C GLN A 306 -27.04 18.75 6.93
N TYR A 307 -27.91 17.75 6.77
CA TYR A 307 -28.34 16.89 7.87
C TYR A 307 -27.22 15.97 8.38
N CYS A 308 -26.41 15.41 7.46
CA CYS A 308 -25.24 14.58 7.78
C CYS A 308 -24.17 15.36 8.58
N ASP A 309 -24.00 16.65 8.28
CA ASP A 309 -22.99 17.51 8.91
C ASP A 309 -23.45 18.13 10.25
N GLN A 310 -24.67 17.86 10.70
CA GLN A 310 -25.12 18.35 12.02
C GLN A 310 -24.29 17.72 13.13
N MET A 311 -23.70 18.56 13.98
CA MET A 311 -22.97 18.09 15.16
C MET A 311 -23.93 17.50 16.19
N VAL A 312 -23.68 16.26 16.58
CA VAL A 312 -24.44 15.52 17.60
C VAL A 312 -23.49 15.10 18.74
N PRO A 313 -24.00 14.89 19.97
CA PRO A 313 -23.16 14.40 21.07
C PRO A 313 -22.53 13.05 20.74
N ASP A 314 -21.22 12.91 20.99
CA ASP A 314 -20.44 11.68 20.74
C ASP A 314 -20.59 10.62 21.85
N GLY A 315 -21.33 10.94 22.92
CA GLY A 315 -21.50 10.07 24.10
C GLY A 315 -20.35 10.11 25.11
N PHE A 316 -19.26 10.81 24.81
CA PHE A 316 -18.07 10.99 25.67
C PHE A 316 -17.88 12.44 26.15
N GLY A 317 -18.80 13.34 25.80
CA GLY A 317 -18.82 14.74 26.25
C GLY A 317 -18.36 15.74 25.18
N GLY A 318 -18.05 15.27 23.98
CA GLY A 318 -17.78 16.07 22.79
C GLY A 318 -18.95 16.03 21.80
N THR A 319 -18.64 16.40 20.55
CA THR A 319 -19.59 16.35 19.45
C THR A 319 -18.92 15.80 18.20
N GLU A 320 -19.67 15.05 17.41
CA GLU A 320 -19.24 14.51 16.12
C GLU A 320 -20.28 14.83 15.02
N PRO A 321 -19.90 14.84 13.74
CA PRO A 321 -20.88 14.92 12.66
C PRO A 321 -21.83 13.73 12.71
N ARG A 322 -23.12 13.98 12.49
CA ARG A 322 -24.17 12.95 12.54
C ARG A 322 -23.86 11.73 11.69
N MET A 323 -23.31 11.94 10.49
CA MET A 323 -22.95 10.88 9.55
C MET A 323 -21.61 11.19 8.88
N THR A 324 -20.70 10.22 8.88
CA THR A 324 -19.44 10.25 8.13
C THR A 324 -19.30 8.99 7.29
N PHE A 325 -18.53 9.06 6.20
CA PHE A 325 -18.40 7.96 5.26
C PHE A 325 -16.98 7.83 4.72
N ASN A 326 -16.27 6.80 5.18
CA ASN A 326 -14.90 6.46 4.78
C ASN A 326 -14.88 5.05 4.18
N ALA A 327 -15.46 4.88 2.99
CA ALA A 327 -15.56 3.57 2.35
C ALA A 327 -14.36 3.28 1.43
N TYR A 328 -13.96 2.01 1.40
CA TYR A 328 -12.97 1.48 0.48
C TYR A 328 -13.63 0.50 -0.51
N LEU A 329 -13.67 0.87 -1.79
CA LEU A 329 -14.28 0.07 -2.86
C LEU A 329 -13.18 -0.72 -3.61
N ALA A 330 -12.83 -1.89 -3.06
CA ALA A 330 -11.73 -2.71 -3.59
C ALA A 330 -12.12 -3.61 -4.77
N GLN A 331 -13.41 -3.89 -4.94
CA GLN A 331 -13.90 -4.89 -5.88
C GLN A 331 -15.08 -4.34 -6.69
N GLN A 332 -15.23 -4.84 -7.92
CA GLN A 332 -16.38 -4.51 -8.75
C GLN A 332 -17.66 -5.07 -8.11
N ARG A 333 -18.64 -4.19 -7.91
CA ARG A 333 -19.95 -4.52 -7.35
C ARG A 333 -21.06 -4.03 -8.26
N LYS A 334 -22.26 -4.57 -8.08
CA LYS A 334 -23.44 -4.07 -8.82
C LYS A 334 -23.71 -2.63 -8.39
N ALA A 335 -23.95 -1.78 -9.38
CA ALA A 335 -24.22 -0.35 -9.19
C ALA A 335 -25.34 -0.10 -8.17
N TRP A 336 -26.44 -0.85 -8.28
CA TRP A 336 -27.58 -0.71 -7.37
C TRP A 336 -27.24 -1.03 -5.91
N ASP A 337 -26.40 -2.05 -5.68
CA ASP A 337 -25.97 -2.44 -4.33
C ASP A 337 -25.10 -1.34 -3.72
N VAL A 338 -24.16 -0.79 -4.50
CA VAL A 338 -23.33 0.35 -4.04
C VAL A 338 -24.18 1.58 -3.75
N LEU A 339 -25.12 1.93 -4.63
CA LEU A 339 -26.04 3.04 -4.41
C LEU A 339 -26.86 2.85 -3.13
N THR A 340 -27.39 1.64 -2.92
CA THR A 340 -28.18 1.30 -1.75
C THR A 340 -27.36 1.39 -0.47
N ASP A 341 -26.10 0.92 -0.48
CA ASP A 341 -25.20 1.01 0.67
C ASP A 341 -24.92 2.47 1.06
N PHE A 342 -24.60 3.33 0.10
CA PHE A 342 -24.41 4.77 0.34
C PHE A 342 -25.68 5.41 0.90
N CYS A 343 -26.83 5.08 0.32
CA CYS A 343 -28.11 5.60 0.78
C CYS A 343 -28.45 5.14 2.21
N SER A 344 -28.15 3.88 2.53
CA SER A 344 -28.38 3.31 3.87
C SER A 344 -27.58 4.02 4.96
N ALA A 345 -26.34 4.44 4.66
CA ALA A 345 -25.50 5.20 5.59
C ALA A 345 -26.11 6.57 5.95
N MET A 346 -26.93 7.15 5.06
CA MET A 346 -27.59 8.43 5.25
C MET A 346 -29.05 8.32 5.70
N ARG A 347 -29.55 7.10 5.91
CA ARG A 347 -30.98 6.80 6.11
C ARG A 347 -31.85 7.33 4.98
N CYS A 348 -31.36 7.26 3.74
CA CYS A 348 -32.13 7.66 2.58
C CYS A 348 -32.45 6.47 1.65
N MET A 349 -33.41 6.69 0.78
CA MET A 349 -33.78 5.76 -0.30
C MET A 349 -33.67 6.48 -1.64
N PRO A 350 -33.00 5.88 -2.64
CA PRO A 350 -32.97 6.42 -4.00
C PRO A 350 -34.33 6.18 -4.67
N VAL A 351 -34.86 7.21 -5.33
CA VAL A 351 -36.14 7.17 -6.04
C VAL A 351 -36.00 7.82 -7.40
N TRP A 352 -36.44 7.13 -8.45
CA TRP A 352 -36.59 7.75 -9.76
C TRP A 352 -37.95 8.46 -9.85
N ASN A 353 -37.97 9.78 -9.95
CA ASN A 353 -39.21 10.56 -9.99
C ASN A 353 -39.79 10.73 -11.41
N GLY A 354 -39.23 10.04 -12.40
CA GLY A 354 -39.61 10.15 -13.81
C GLY A 354 -38.74 11.12 -14.62
N GLN A 355 -37.99 12.01 -13.96
CA GLN A 355 -37.06 12.95 -14.61
C GLN A 355 -35.62 12.78 -14.14
N MET A 356 -35.42 12.61 -12.84
CA MET A 356 -34.11 12.48 -12.21
C MET A 356 -34.14 11.51 -11.03
N MET A 357 -32.97 11.04 -10.62
CA MET A 357 -32.75 10.31 -9.39
C MET A 357 -32.79 11.29 -8.22
N THR A 358 -33.83 11.20 -7.40
CA THR A 358 -33.98 11.96 -6.15
C THR A 358 -33.84 11.04 -4.94
N PHE A 359 -33.70 11.63 -3.76
CA PHE A 359 -33.39 10.92 -2.53
C PHE A 359 -34.36 11.34 -1.43
N VAL A 360 -35.02 10.36 -0.83
CA VAL A 360 -35.91 10.59 0.30
C VAL A 360 -35.20 10.13 1.56
N GLN A 361 -34.97 11.05 2.50
CA GLN A 361 -34.29 10.77 3.76
C GLN A 361 -35.28 10.66 4.91
N ASP A 362 -35.13 9.61 5.72
CA ASP A 362 -35.80 9.47 7.00
C ASP A 362 -35.17 10.39 8.05
N ARG A 363 -35.83 11.53 8.27
CA ARG A 363 -35.47 12.53 9.28
C ARG A 363 -36.74 13.17 9.83
N PRO A 364 -36.71 13.73 11.05
CA PRO A 364 -37.83 14.51 11.57
C PRO A 364 -38.25 15.59 10.57
N SER A 365 -39.53 15.58 10.19
CA SER A 365 -40.10 16.55 9.26
C SER A 365 -41.52 16.90 9.70
N ASP A 366 -42.00 18.07 9.27
CA ASP A 366 -43.38 18.45 9.46
C ASP A 366 -44.32 17.52 8.69
N THR A 367 -45.55 17.40 9.18
CA THR A 367 -46.58 16.60 8.50
C THR A 367 -46.93 17.28 7.18
N VAL A 368 -46.56 16.64 6.06
CA VAL A 368 -46.78 17.20 4.72
C VAL A 368 -48.24 17.09 4.27
N TRP A 369 -48.93 16.02 4.71
CA TRP A 369 -50.33 15.80 4.36
C TRP A 369 -51.08 15.05 5.45
N THR A 370 -52.33 15.43 5.71
CA THR A 370 -53.22 14.69 6.61
C THR A 370 -54.21 13.89 5.79
N TYR A 371 -54.12 12.57 5.86
CA TYR A 371 -55.10 11.68 5.25
C TYR A 371 -56.25 11.40 6.23
N THR A 372 -57.47 11.62 5.77
CA THR A 372 -58.72 11.36 6.48
C THR A 372 -59.59 10.46 5.64
N ARG A 373 -60.61 9.83 6.23
CA ARG A 373 -61.60 9.06 5.46
C ARG A 373 -62.28 9.86 4.35
N SER A 374 -62.33 11.19 4.48
CA SER A 374 -62.97 12.07 3.50
C SER A 374 -62.09 12.42 2.31
N ASN A 375 -60.77 12.18 2.35
CA ASN A 375 -59.84 12.53 1.26
C ASN A 375 -59.08 11.34 0.67
N VAL A 376 -59.44 10.11 1.05
CA VAL A 376 -58.89 8.87 0.50
C VAL A 376 -59.89 8.26 -0.47
N VAL A 377 -59.42 7.85 -1.64
CA VAL A 377 -60.25 7.16 -2.65
C VAL A 377 -60.70 5.82 -2.08
N MET A 378 -62.01 5.57 -2.08
CA MET A 378 -62.58 4.32 -1.59
C MET A 378 -62.25 3.19 -2.59
N PRO A 379 -61.57 2.11 -2.15
CA PRO A 379 -61.39 0.93 -2.98
C PRO A 379 -62.70 0.14 -3.08
N ASP A 380 -62.87 -0.63 -4.16
CA ASP A 380 -64.06 -1.45 -4.42
C ASP A 380 -64.38 -2.44 -3.28
N GLU A 381 -63.35 -2.85 -2.52
CA GLU A 381 -63.45 -3.73 -1.34
C GLU A 381 -63.89 -3.01 -0.04
N GLY A 382 -64.33 -1.75 -0.12
CA GLY A 382 -65.11 -1.05 0.91
C GLY A 382 -64.36 -0.54 2.15
N THR A 383 -63.07 -0.87 2.33
CA THR A 383 -62.27 -0.41 3.47
C THR A 383 -61.11 0.50 3.02
N PRO A 384 -61.13 1.81 3.33
CA PRO A 384 -60.14 2.77 2.83
C PRO A 384 -58.75 2.67 3.47
N PHE A 385 -58.65 2.11 4.69
CA PHE A 385 -57.38 1.93 5.39
C PHE A 385 -57.19 0.47 5.82
N ARG A 386 -56.04 -0.11 5.48
CA ARG A 386 -55.62 -1.44 5.93
C ARG A 386 -54.41 -1.27 6.84
N TYR A 387 -54.50 -1.83 8.05
CA TYR A 387 -53.40 -1.84 9.00
C TYR A 387 -52.83 -3.25 9.09
N SER A 388 -51.55 -3.39 8.78
CA SER A 388 -50.81 -4.64 8.96
C SER A 388 -49.73 -4.42 10.01
N PHE A 389 -49.59 -5.36 10.93
CA PHE A 389 -48.55 -5.35 11.94
C PHE A 389 -47.64 -6.56 11.73
N SER A 390 -46.33 -6.39 11.93
CA SER A 390 -45.40 -7.52 12.00
C SER A 390 -45.73 -8.40 13.21
N ALA A 391 -45.52 -9.72 13.08
CA ALA A 391 -45.69 -10.64 14.19
C ALA A 391 -44.69 -10.30 15.30
N ARG A 392 -45.07 -10.54 16.56
CA ARG A 392 -44.22 -10.18 17.72
C ARG A 392 -42.81 -10.80 17.66
N LYS A 393 -42.69 -12.01 17.10
CA LYS A 393 -41.41 -12.72 16.92
C LYS A 393 -40.48 -12.07 15.89
N ASP A 394 -41.03 -11.30 14.96
CA ASP A 394 -40.27 -10.60 13.90
C ASP A 394 -39.88 -9.17 14.34
N ARG A 395 -40.20 -8.78 15.59
CA ARG A 395 -39.84 -7.49 16.17
C ARG A 395 -38.57 -7.65 16.98
N HIS A 396 -37.43 -7.37 16.34
CA HIS A 396 -36.13 -7.38 17.00
C HIS A 396 -36.00 -6.23 18.00
N ASN A 397 -35.50 -6.52 19.20
CA ASN A 397 -35.28 -5.55 20.29
C ASN A 397 -33.80 -5.37 20.65
N ALA A 398 -32.92 -6.16 20.04
CA ALA A 398 -31.48 -6.07 20.18
C ALA A 398 -30.86 -6.05 18.77
N VAL A 399 -29.79 -5.28 18.62
CA VAL A 399 -28.97 -5.21 17.41
C VAL A 399 -27.54 -5.54 17.82
N GLU A 400 -26.93 -6.48 17.12
CA GLU A 400 -25.49 -6.74 17.22
C GLU A 400 -24.80 -5.98 16.10
N VAL A 401 -23.79 -5.18 16.45
CA VAL A 401 -23.05 -4.33 15.52
C VAL A 401 -21.57 -4.68 15.63
N ASN A 402 -20.98 -5.05 14.50
CA ASN A 402 -19.54 -5.23 14.37
C ASN A 402 -18.95 -4.02 13.65
N TRP A 403 -17.86 -3.48 14.18
CA TRP A 403 -17.16 -2.33 13.62
C TRP A 403 -15.65 -2.48 13.84
N ILE A 404 -14.87 -1.80 13.01
CA ILE A 404 -13.41 -1.74 13.15
C ILE A 404 -13.08 -0.49 13.95
N ASP A 405 -12.34 -0.67 15.04
CA ASP A 405 -11.87 0.42 15.89
C ASP A 405 -10.83 1.27 15.13
N PRO A 406 -11.10 2.56 14.84
CA PRO A 406 -10.20 3.45 14.13
C PRO A 406 -8.92 3.75 14.91
N ASP A 407 -8.91 3.57 16.24
CA ASP A 407 -7.73 3.79 17.07
C ASP A 407 -6.82 2.55 17.15
N ASN A 408 -7.33 1.37 16.81
CA ASN A 408 -6.63 0.08 16.88
C ASN A 408 -6.35 -0.57 15.50
N GLY A 409 -6.29 0.27 14.45
CA GLY A 409 -6.10 -0.12 13.04
C GLY A 409 -5.29 -1.37 12.77
#